data_AF-A0A7W6N0G7-F1
#
_entry.id   AF-A0A7W6N0G7-F1
#
_cell.length_a   1.000
_cell.length_b   1.000
_cell.length_c   1.000
_cell.angle_alpha   90.00
_cell.angle_beta   90.00
_cell.angle_gamma   90.00
#
_symmetry.space_group_name_H-M   'P 1'
#
loop_
_entity.id
_entity.type
_entity.pdbx_description
1 polymer ?
#
loop_
_entity_poly.entity_id
_entity_poly.type
_entity_poly.pdbx_seq_one_letter_code
_entity_poly.pdbx_strand_id
1 'polypeptide(L)'
;MMKNKFLVLMILGIVFITSCSDDDDKDSPKDFNGIYSTTSTERVLDLRYSDVVFIGKSVDFNSVDGKSATLKLQGVVPGESETVFSDVQLVENNSVYTFVAENKNDVRTVALEGSIVKGKLTVDVDVKFVQNELMKKWKLSTVKMTWLPKDYYLVEGKLNTGGVATLLSLGGGMLLKQYLQDVAFLEDGNIVATYNAAVATDENPEPDADWRLSELNLAHYYVKDDICYVYPNVEMIMQQVEADKIGRSTGSDPMLSLLEQLLTGGIPVYFEITKGTGTKADAIYMYLNEVLLKSLKPLIPFIGGLVPGDYEIPILKVPMQPIIDNLPGALDVTTELKVGLKCNAIE
;
A
#
# COMPACT_ATOMS: atom_id res chain seq x y z
N MET A 1 55.46 62.62 20.06
CA MET A 1 54.70 63.27 21.14
C MET A 1 53.84 62.19 21.80
N MET A 2 54.13 61.89 23.07
CA MET A 2 53.35 61.13 24.08
C MET A 2 52.84 59.72 23.67
N LYS A 3 53.52 58.61 24.00
CA LYS A 3 53.68 57.94 25.32
C LYS A 3 52.33 57.61 25.99
N ASN A 4 52.17 56.32 26.34
CA ASN A 4 51.42 55.72 27.47
C ASN A 4 50.33 54.72 27.01
N LYS A 5 50.31 53.42 27.39
CA LYS A 5 50.98 52.63 28.45
C LYS A 5 51.02 51.15 27.99
N PHE A 6 52.16 50.48 28.09
CA PHE A 6 52.48 49.54 29.18
C PHE A 6 51.64 48.25 29.07
N LEU A 7 52.13 47.24 28.35
CA LEU A 7 53.03 46.19 28.87
C LEU A 7 52.25 45.17 29.70
N VAL A 8 51.83 44.09 29.04
CA VAL A 8 51.95 42.71 29.54
C VAL A 8 52.30 41.88 28.30
N LEU A 9 53.60 41.74 28.03
CA LEU A 9 54.45 40.62 28.45
C LEU A 9 54.06 39.29 27.79
N MET A 10 55.04 38.79 27.03
CA MET A 10 55.41 37.37 26.89
C MET A 10 54.25 36.42 26.58
N ILE A 11 54.15 35.86 25.38
CA ILE A 11 55.17 34.98 24.79
C ILE A 11 55.10 35.12 23.27
N LEU A 12 56.20 35.56 22.68
CA LEU A 12 56.52 35.35 21.27
C LEU A 12 57.41 34.11 21.21
N GLY A 13 57.02 33.13 20.39
CA GLY A 13 57.97 32.20 19.77
C GLY A 13 58.27 30.91 20.52
N ILE A 14 57.34 29.96 20.45
CA ILE A 14 57.68 28.59 20.07
C ILE A 14 56.67 28.20 18.99
N VAL A 15 57.19 28.03 17.77
CA VAL A 15 56.80 27.07 16.72
C VAL A 15 55.30 26.79 16.53
N PHE A 16 54.84 26.94 15.29
CA PHE A 16 53.64 26.31 14.74
C PHE A 16 53.44 24.87 15.24
N ILE A 17 52.78 24.73 16.37
CA ILE A 17 51.78 23.70 16.59
C ILE A 17 50.47 24.43 16.32
N THR A 18 50.05 24.41 15.05
CA THR A 18 48.63 24.18 14.84
C THR A 18 48.39 22.88 15.60
N SER A 19 47.74 22.94 16.76
CA SER A 19 47.17 21.72 17.29
C SER A 19 46.25 21.25 16.17
N CYS A 20 46.64 20.18 15.46
CA CYS A 20 45.65 19.20 15.10
C CYS A 20 44.92 18.93 16.41
N SER A 21 43.72 19.50 16.59
CA SER A 21 42.76 18.74 17.38
C SER A 21 42.62 17.47 16.58
N ASP A 22 43.16 16.42 17.17
CA ASP A 22 43.05 15.05 16.76
C ASP A 22 41.57 14.66 16.97
N ASP A 23 40.65 15.38 16.31
CA ASP A 23 39.23 15.01 16.24
C ASP A 23 39.12 13.90 15.20
N ASP A 24 39.79 12.80 15.55
CA ASP A 24 39.64 11.45 14.99
C ASP A 24 38.29 10.84 15.41
N ASP A 25 37.28 11.67 15.70
CA ASP A 25 35.89 11.25 15.90
C ASP A 25 35.32 10.89 14.52
N LYS A 26 35.76 9.72 14.04
CA LYS A 26 35.12 9.05 12.91
C LYS A 26 33.67 8.82 13.30
N ASP A 27 32.79 9.50 12.56
CA ASP A 27 31.35 9.27 12.53
C ASP A 27 31.04 7.77 12.71
N SER A 28 30.36 7.44 13.81
CA SER A 28 30.04 6.08 14.22
C SER A 28 28.53 5.82 14.14
N PRO A 29 28.06 4.56 14.20
CA PRO A 29 26.62 4.28 14.15
C PRO A 29 25.81 4.97 15.25
N LYS A 30 26.44 5.37 16.37
CA LYS A 30 25.80 6.15 17.44
C LYS A 30 25.35 7.52 16.98
N ASP A 31 26.05 8.09 16.01
CA ASP A 31 25.80 9.42 15.45
C ASP A 31 24.75 9.36 14.33
N PHE A 32 24.37 8.16 13.89
CA PHE A 32 23.46 7.92 12.77
C PHE A 32 22.00 7.76 13.20
N ASN A 33 21.70 7.77 14.50
CA ASN A 33 20.36 7.53 15.03
C ASN A 33 19.29 8.45 14.44
N GLY A 34 18.12 7.88 14.13
CA GLY A 34 16.96 8.63 13.67
C GLY A 34 16.07 7.85 12.71
N ILE A 35 15.02 8.55 12.25
CA ILE A 35 14.06 8.02 11.29
C ILE A 35 14.54 8.35 9.88
N TYR A 36 14.68 7.32 9.07
CA TYR A 36 15.01 7.39 7.65
C TYR A 36 13.75 7.21 6.81
N SER A 37 13.57 8.00 5.77
CA SER A 37 12.44 7.88 4.84
C SER A 37 12.84 8.23 3.41
N THR A 38 12.05 7.76 2.44
CA THR A 38 12.30 8.05 1.01
C THR A 38 12.06 9.53 0.66
N THR A 39 11.41 10.29 1.53
CA THR A 39 11.10 11.71 1.37
C THR A 39 12.07 12.64 2.10
N SER A 40 12.96 12.10 2.94
CA SER A 40 13.93 12.88 3.71
C SER A 40 15.16 13.22 2.88
N THR A 41 15.63 14.46 2.98
CA THR A 41 16.88 14.90 2.35
C THR A 41 18.11 14.79 3.25
N GLU A 42 17.91 14.61 4.56
CA GLU A 42 18.99 14.52 5.56
C GLU A 42 19.23 13.07 6.02
N ARG A 43 18.18 12.25 6.00
CA ARG A 43 18.19 10.84 6.43
C ARG A 43 17.47 10.00 5.38
N VAL A 44 18.15 9.84 4.25
CA VAL A 44 17.62 9.18 3.07
C VAL A 44 17.50 7.68 3.31
N LEU A 45 16.31 7.13 3.05
CA LEU A 45 16.09 5.68 3.01
C LEU A 45 16.08 5.19 1.57
N ASP A 46 16.99 4.28 1.23
CA ASP A 46 16.88 3.43 0.04
C ASP A 46 16.32 2.08 0.49
N LEU A 47 15.00 1.91 0.40
CA LEU A 47 14.31 0.67 0.78
C LEU A 47 13.92 -0.13 -0.46
N ARG A 48 14.20 -1.43 -0.43
CA ARG A 48 13.69 -2.40 -1.40
C ARG A 48 12.93 -3.51 -0.68
N TYR A 49 11.87 -3.97 -1.31
CA TYR A 49 11.06 -5.10 -0.88
C TYR A 49 11.04 -6.12 -2.00
N SER A 50 11.55 -7.32 -1.73
CA SER A 50 11.71 -8.39 -2.73
C SER A 50 12.39 -7.86 -4.01
N ASP A 51 13.57 -7.26 -3.83
CA ASP A 51 14.40 -6.64 -4.88
C ASP A 51 13.77 -5.45 -5.64
N VAL A 52 12.58 -4.95 -5.29
CA VAL A 52 11.98 -3.79 -5.95
C VAL A 52 11.93 -2.59 -5.02
N VAL A 53 12.24 -1.40 -5.54
CA VAL A 53 12.16 -0.13 -4.78
C VAL A 53 10.81 -0.01 -4.09
N PHE A 54 10.82 0.35 -2.81
CA PHE A 54 9.62 0.41 -1.98
C PHE A 54 9.52 1.75 -1.26
N ILE A 55 8.72 2.66 -1.83
CA ILE A 55 8.57 4.02 -1.31
C ILE A 55 7.35 4.17 -0.38
N GLY A 56 7.29 5.32 0.30
CA GLY A 56 6.21 5.65 1.23
C GLY A 56 6.38 5.03 2.62
N LYS A 57 7.55 4.46 2.91
CA LYS A 57 7.87 3.81 4.19
C LYS A 57 9.01 4.53 4.92
N SER A 58 9.18 4.17 6.19
CA SER A 58 10.27 4.66 7.03
C SER A 58 10.87 3.56 7.90
N VAL A 59 12.12 3.79 8.32
CA VAL A 59 12.85 2.92 9.24
C VAL A 59 13.49 3.77 10.33
N ASP A 60 13.18 3.48 11.59
CA ASP A 60 13.88 4.05 12.75
C ASP A 60 15.13 3.21 13.02
N PHE A 61 16.31 3.84 12.93
CA PHE A 61 17.60 3.22 13.22
C PHE A 61 18.14 3.77 14.54
N ASN A 62 18.53 2.89 15.45
CA ASN A 62 19.11 3.26 16.73
C ASN A 62 20.27 2.33 17.12
N SER A 63 21.47 2.89 17.28
CA SER A 63 22.65 2.26 17.86
C SER A 63 23.11 3.03 19.09
N VAL A 64 23.27 2.32 20.21
CA VAL A 64 23.76 2.89 21.48
C VAL A 64 25.25 2.60 21.68
N ASP A 65 25.70 1.41 21.31
CA ASP A 65 27.07 0.94 21.52
C ASP A 65 27.98 1.13 20.28
N GLY A 66 27.41 1.51 19.14
CA GLY A 66 28.11 1.68 17.86
C GLY A 66 28.45 0.36 17.17
N LYS A 67 28.02 -0.78 17.71
CA LYS A 67 28.34 -2.14 17.24
C LYS A 67 27.09 -2.95 16.90
N SER A 68 25.99 -2.65 17.57
CA SER A 68 24.68 -3.24 17.31
C SER A 68 23.65 -2.14 17.12
N ALA A 69 22.54 -2.49 16.48
CA ALA A 69 21.43 -1.58 16.25
C ALA A 69 20.08 -2.23 16.51
N THR A 70 19.10 -1.39 16.81
CA THR A 70 17.68 -1.69 16.67
C THR A 70 17.16 -1.01 15.41
N LEU A 71 16.50 -1.76 14.54
CA LEU A 71 15.80 -1.25 13.37
C LEU A 71 14.30 -1.47 13.57
N LYS A 72 13.50 -0.42 13.39
CA LYS A 72 12.03 -0.52 13.41
C LYS A 72 11.48 -0.12 12.06
N LEU A 73 10.98 -1.11 11.33
CA LEU A 73 10.40 -0.94 10.01
C LEU A 73 8.93 -0.53 10.16
N GLN A 74 8.56 0.66 9.69
CA GLN A 74 7.22 1.20 9.84
C GLN A 74 6.36 0.88 8.62
N GLY A 75 5.39 -0.02 8.79
CA GLY A 75 4.44 -0.43 7.75
C GLY A 75 5.10 -1.07 6.51
N VAL A 76 6.27 -1.68 6.68
CA VAL A 76 7.02 -2.34 5.59
C VAL A 76 6.55 -3.77 5.37
N VAL A 77 6.34 -4.53 6.46
CA VAL A 77 5.90 -5.92 6.37
C VAL A 77 4.35 -5.94 6.34
N PRO A 78 3.72 -6.62 5.37
CA PRO A 78 2.28 -6.69 5.29
C PRO A 78 1.65 -7.23 6.59
N GLY A 79 0.61 -6.55 7.10
CA GLY A 79 -0.05 -6.91 8.35
C GLY A 79 0.61 -6.39 9.63
N GLU A 80 1.78 -5.75 9.55
CA GLU A 80 2.51 -5.23 10.70
C GLU A 80 2.68 -3.71 10.59
N SER A 81 2.14 -2.97 11.57
CA SER A 81 2.37 -1.52 11.65
C SER A 81 3.84 -1.20 11.96
N GLU A 82 4.50 -2.06 12.74
CA GLU A 82 5.92 -1.96 13.08
C GLU A 82 6.52 -3.37 13.18
N THR A 83 7.68 -3.57 12.54
CA THR A 83 8.49 -4.78 12.71
C THR A 83 9.83 -4.40 13.32
N VAL A 84 10.15 -4.99 14.48
CA VAL A 84 11.35 -4.66 15.25
C VAL A 84 12.42 -5.74 15.08
N PHE A 85 13.62 -5.29 14.71
CA PHE A 85 14.84 -6.08 14.73
C PHE A 85 15.75 -5.53 15.81
N SER A 86 15.95 -6.30 16.88
CA SER A 86 16.82 -5.93 18.01
C SER A 86 18.18 -6.61 17.88
N ASP A 87 19.21 -5.99 18.49
CA ASP A 87 20.57 -6.52 18.58
C ASP A 87 21.20 -6.91 17.24
N VAL A 88 20.84 -6.18 16.17
CA VAL A 88 21.37 -6.38 14.82
C VAL A 88 22.84 -6.01 14.80
N GLN A 89 23.70 -6.97 14.49
CA GLN A 89 25.16 -6.76 14.48
C GLN A 89 25.58 -5.93 13.27
N LEU A 90 26.42 -4.92 13.53
CA LEU A 90 26.98 -4.04 12.51
C LEU A 90 28.43 -4.46 12.22
N VAL A 91 28.75 -4.61 10.94
CA VAL A 91 30.10 -4.92 10.48
C VAL A 91 30.67 -3.72 9.74
N GLU A 92 31.71 -3.12 10.28
CA GLU A 92 32.38 -1.98 9.66
C GLU A 92 33.28 -2.44 8.50
N ASN A 93 33.17 -1.76 7.36
CA ASN A 93 34.08 -1.86 6.23
C ASN A 93 34.21 -0.48 5.58
N ASN A 94 35.38 0.17 5.73
CA ASN A 94 35.67 1.48 5.15
C ASN A 94 34.61 2.55 5.46
N SER A 95 34.24 2.72 6.74
CA SER A 95 33.21 3.66 7.21
C SER A 95 31.79 3.39 6.71
N VAL A 96 31.54 2.22 6.10
CA VAL A 96 30.22 1.68 5.82
C VAL A 96 29.95 0.56 6.82
N TYR A 97 28.78 0.58 7.45
CA TYR A 97 28.39 -0.45 8.41
C TYR A 97 27.31 -1.31 7.79
N THR A 98 27.61 -2.57 7.48
CA THR A 98 26.65 -3.52 6.92
C THR A 98 25.99 -4.34 8.01
N PHE A 99 24.80 -4.86 7.72
CA PHE A 99 24.08 -5.74 8.61
C PHE A 99 23.28 -6.78 7.85
N VAL A 100 23.08 -7.93 8.51
CA VAL A 100 22.13 -8.96 8.10
C VAL A 100 21.36 -9.38 9.35
N ALA A 101 20.05 -9.52 9.24
CA ALA A 101 19.20 -9.95 10.34
C ALA A 101 18.00 -10.77 9.86
N GLU A 102 17.44 -11.61 10.73
CA GLU A 102 16.21 -12.34 10.48
C GLU A 102 15.23 -12.12 11.64
N ASN A 103 13.97 -11.85 11.31
CA ASN A 103 12.86 -11.87 12.25
C ASN A 103 11.85 -12.91 11.77
N LYS A 104 11.53 -13.88 12.61
CA LYS A 104 10.66 -15.00 12.27
C LYS A 104 9.63 -15.26 13.34
N ASN A 105 8.43 -15.63 12.91
CA ASN A 105 7.36 -16.16 13.75
C ASN A 105 6.67 -17.34 13.04
N ASP A 106 5.54 -17.80 13.57
CA ASP A 106 4.82 -18.95 13.03
C ASP A 106 4.15 -18.70 11.67
N VAL A 107 3.97 -17.43 11.29
CA VAL A 107 3.23 -17.05 10.06
C VAL A 107 4.13 -16.48 8.96
N ARG A 108 5.36 -16.07 9.28
CA ARG A 108 6.30 -15.51 8.31
C ARG A 108 7.77 -15.56 8.75
N THR A 109 8.66 -15.40 7.77
CA THR A 109 10.06 -14.99 7.95
C THR A 109 10.30 -13.64 7.26
N VAL A 110 11.09 -12.75 7.88
CA VAL A 110 11.64 -11.54 7.25
C VAL A 110 13.15 -11.56 7.37
N ALA A 111 13.84 -11.49 6.25
CA ALA A 111 15.27 -11.25 6.20
C ALA A 111 15.53 -9.78 5.86
N LEU A 112 16.54 -9.21 6.52
CA LEU A 112 17.10 -7.90 6.22
C LEU A 112 18.54 -8.07 5.80
N GLU A 113 18.91 -7.38 4.73
CA GLU A 113 20.28 -7.05 4.41
C GLU A 113 20.36 -5.54 4.20
N GLY A 114 21.47 -4.92 4.58
CA GLY A 114 21.59 -3.49 4.38
C GLY A 114 22.89 -2.89 4.82
N SER A 115 22.93 -1.56 4.71
CA SER A 115 24.06 -0.76 5.15
C SER A 115 23.62 0.60 5.66
N ILE A 116 24.41 1.14 6.59
CA ILE A 116 24.23 2.48 7.12
C ILE A 116 25.54 3.28 6.98
N VAL A 117 25.37 4.52 6.50
CA VAL A 117 26.36 5.59 6.55
C VAL A 117 25.69 6.85 7.08
N LYS A 118 26.46 7.88 7.40
CA LYS A 118 25.91 9.16 7.83
C LYS A 118 24.90 9.70 6.80
N GLY A 119 23.67 9.91 7.25
CA GLY A 119 22.58 10.47 6.46
C GLY A 119 21.94 9.53 5.43
N LYS A 120 22.40 8.28 5.29
CA LYS A 120 21.77 7.31 4.37
C LYS A 120 21.70 5.89 4.94
N LEU A 121 20.51 5.31 4.85
CA LEU A 121 20.22 3.92 5.21
C LEU A 121 19.74 3.18 3.95
N THR A 122 20.38 2.05 3.64
CA THR A 122 19.96 1.14 2.57
C THR A 122 19.50 -0.16 3.20
N VAL A 123 18.30 -0.62 2.84
CA VAL A 123 17.68 -1.83 3.40
C VAL A 123 17.01 -2.60 2.27
N ASP A 124 17.39 -3.86 2.14
CA ASP A 124 16.70 -4.87 1.35
C ASP A 124 15.89 -5.75 2.31
N VAL A 125 14.61 -5.93 2.01
CA VAL A 125 13.66 -6.70 2.82
C VAL A 125 13.08 -7.84 2.00
N ASP A 126 13.30 -9.06 2.47
CA ASP A 126 12.68 -10.26 1.90
C ASP A 126 11.71 -10.84 2.91
N VAL A 127 10.43 -10.89 2.54
CA VAL A 127 9.38 -11.49 3.36
C VAL A 127 8.92 -12.80 2.74
N LYS A 128 8.65 -13.81 3.57
CA LYS A 128 8.01 -15.05 3.16
C LYS A 128 6.93 -15.42 4.15
N PHE A 129 5.68 -15.42 3.72
CA PHE A 129 4.56 -15.91 4.51
C PHE A 129 4.40 -17.42 4.40
N VAL A 130 3.82 -18.04 5.42
CA VAL A 130 3.42 -19.45 5.33
C VAL A 130 2.35 -19.64 4.26
N GLN A 131 2.37 -20.81 3.62
CA GLN A 131 1.42 -21.17 2.58
C GLN A 131 -0.03 -21.06 3.05
N ASN A 132 -0.86 -20.41 2.24
CA ASN A 132 -2.29 -20.31 2.47
C ASN A 132 -3.05 -20.55 1.15
N GLU A 133 -4.37 -20.72 1.24
CA GLU A 133 -5.16 -21.14 0.08
C GLU A 133 -5.27 -20.07 -1.03
N LEU A 134 -4.96 -18.80 -0.74
CA LEU A 134 -4.99 -17.71 -1.72
C LEU A 134 -3.78 -17.68 -2.63
N MET A 135 -2.63 -18.25 -2.20
CA MET A 135 -1.32 -18.20 -2.88
C MET A 135 -1.31 -18.95 -4.23
N LYS A 136 -2.05 -18.40 -5.19
CA LYS A 136 -2.32 -18.92 -6.53
C LYS A 136 -2.62 -17.75 -7.47
N LYS A 137 -2.69 -18.07 -8.76
CA LYS A 137 -3.24 -17.18 -9.78
C LYS A 137 -4.74 -17.45 -9.97
N TRP A 138 -5.55 -16.41 -9.96
CA TRP A 138 -7.01 -16.45 -9.98
C TRP A 138 -7.57 -15.66 -11.16
N LYS A 139 -8.14 -16.36 -12.15
CA LYS A 139 -8.79 -15.75 -13.30
C LYS A 139 -10.14 -15.16 -12.92
N LEU A 140 -10.38 -13.91 -13.29
CA LEU A 140 -11.68 -13.27 -13.14
C LEU A 140 -12.75 -14.06 -13.91
N SER A 141 -13.77 -14.53 -13.19
CA SER A 141 -14.93 -15.22 -13.76
C SER A 141 -16.12 -14.28 -13.89
N THR A 142 -16.48 -13.57 -12.83
CA THR A 142 -17.57 -12.58 -12.82
C THR A 142 -17.49 -11.71 -11.58
N VAL A 143 -18.27 -10.64 -11.54
CA VAL A 143 -18.62 -9.94 -10.31
C VAL A 143 -19.87 -10.61 -9.72
N LYS A 144 -19.95 -10.66 -8.38
CA LYS A 144 -21.13 -11.17 -7.66
C LYS A 144 -21.49 -10.19 -6.55
N MET A 145 -22.79 -9.92 -6.46
CA MET A 145 -23.36 -9.10 -5.39
C MET A 145 -24.51 -9.81 -4.69
N THR A 146 -24.55 -9.69 -3.36
CA THR A 146 -25.71 -9.98 -2.53
C THR A 146 -26.09 -8.67 -1.84
N TRP A 147 -27.36 -8.27 -1.90
CA TRP A 147 -27.86 -7.10 -1.17
C TRP A 147 -29.23 -7.42 -0.60
N LEU A 148 -29.34 -7.45 0.72
CA LEU A 148 -30.57 -7.65 1.48
C LEU A 148 -30.86 -6.45 2.38
N PRO A 149 -32.13 -6.02 2.51
CA PRO A 149 -33.29 -6.52 1.78
C PRO A 149 -33.26 -6.11 0.28
N LYS A 150 -34.00 -6.82 -0.57
CA LYS A 150 -33.93 -6.68 -2.05
C LYS A 150 -34.89 -5.63 -2.63
N ASP A 151 -35.81 -5.15 -1.82
CA ASP A 151 -36.98 -4.36 -2.22
C ASP A 151 -36.86 -2.86 -1.88
N TYR A 152 -35.73 -2.43 -1.29
CA TYR A 152 -35.49 -1.01 -1.07
C TYR A 152 -35.25 -0.30 -2.42
N TYR A 153 -36.11 0.66 -2.75
CA TYR A 153 -36.00 1.43 -4.00
C TYR A 153 -34.93 2.51 -3.88
N LEU A 154 -33.94 2.45 -4.75
CA LEU A 154 -32.98 3.53 -4.99
C LEU A 154 -33.54 4.55 -5.98
N VAL A 155 -34.36 4.05 -6.91
CA VAL A 155 -35.17 4.86 -7.82
C VAL A 155 -36.56 4.24 -7.90
N GLU A 156 -37.56 4.97 -7.41
CA GLU A 156 -38.93 4.49 -7.26
C GLU A 156 -39.48 3.86 -8.55
N GLY A 157 -40.02 2.65 -8.45
CA GLY A 157 -40.57 1.90 -9.58
C GLY A 157 -39.59 1.48 -10.68
N LYS A 158 -38.29 1.85 -10.58
CA LYS A 158 -37.28 1.58 -11.61
C LYS A 158 -36.15 0.68 -11.13
N LEU A 159 -35.57 0.96 -9.96
CA LEU A 159 -34.38 0.29 -9.49
C LEU A 159 -34.41 0.12 -7.98
N ASN A 160 -34.40 -1.13 -7.53
CA ASN A 160 -34.22 -1.48 -6.12
C ASN A 160 -32.88 -2.20 -5.91
N THR A 161 -32.51 -2.41 -4.66
CA THR A 161 -31.25 -3.08 -4.26
C THR A 161 -31.08 -4.47 -4.89
N GLY A 162 -32.16 -5.26 -5.00
CA GLY A 162 -32.14 -6.55 -5.69
C GLY A 162 -31.87 -6.44 -7.20
N GLY A 163 -32.45 -5.41 -7.83
CA GLY A 163 -32.17 -5.04 -9.21
C GLY A 163 -30.70 -4.67 -9.41
N VAL A 164 -30.13 -3.84 -8.54
CA VAL A 164 -28.69 -3.49 -8.57
C VAL A 164 -27.82 -4.74 -8.48
N ALA A 165 -28.09 -5.63 -7.52
CA ALA A 165 -27.33 -6.85 -7.35
C ALA A 165 -27.37 -7.76 -8.60
N THR A 166 -28.55 -7.84 -9.24
CA THR A 166 -28.74 -8.59 -10.48
C THR A 166 -27.96 -7.97 -11.64
N LEU A 167 -28.07 -6.65 -11.81
CA LEU A 167 -27.42 -5.90 -12.88
C LEU A 167 -25.90 -5.95 -12.77
N LEU A 168 -25.34 -5.80 -11.57
CA LEU A 168 -23.90 -5.90 -11.36
C LEU A 168 -23.40 -7.32 -11.69
N SER A 169 -24.14 -8.34 -11.29
CA SER A 169 -23.74 -9.73 -11.53
C SER A 169 -23.78 -10.12 -13.02
N LEU A 170 -24.68 -9.51 -13.81
CA LEU A 170 -24.79 -9.77 -15.25
C LEU A 170 -23.87 -8.87 -16.09
N GLY A 171 -23.93 -7.55 -15.87
CA GLY A 171 -23.21 -6.55 -16.69
C GLY A 171 -21.85 -6.16 -16.13
N GLY A 172 -21.71 -6.04 -14.81
CA GLY A 172 -20.46 -5.64 -14.16
C GLY A 172 -19.33 -6.64 -14.41
N GLY A 173 -19.64 -7.94 -14.43
CA GLY A 173 -18.69 -8.99 -14.79
C GLY A 173 -18.16 -8.90 -16.23
N MET A 174 -18.94 -8.34 -17.16
CA MET A 174 -18.52 -8.16 -18.56
C MET A 174 -17.61 -6.94 -18.72
N LEU A 175 -17.96 -5.81 -18.09
CA LEU A 175 -17.14 -4.60 -18.12
C LEU A 175 -15.80 -4.81 -17.42
N LEU A 176 -15.80 -5.40 -16.22
CA LEU A 176 -14.56 -5.60 -15.47
C LEU A 176 -13.56 -6.50 -16.21
N LYS A 177 -14.03 -7.47 -16.99
CA LYS A 177 -13.17 -8.34 -17.83
C LYS A 177 -12.45 -7.59 -18.95
N GLN A 178 -12.88 -6.39 -19.32
CA GLN A 178 -12.15 -5.55 -20.26
C GLN A 178 -10.92 -4.90 -19.64
N TYR A 179 -10.87 -4.84 -18.29
CA TYR A 179 -9.80 -4.19 -17.54
C TYR A 179 -8.93 -5.18 -16.75
N LEU A 180 -9.49 -6.30 -16.28
CA LEU A 180 -8.81 -7.25 -15.40
C LEU A 180 -9.00 -8.69 -15.90
N GLN A 181 -7.88 -9.38 -16.13
CA GLN A 181 -7.88 -10.81 -16.48
C GLN A 181 -7.79 -11.68 -15.23
N ASP A 182 -6.80 -11.41 -14.39
CA ASP A 182 -6.46 -12.24 -13.25
C ASP A 182 -5.70 -11.48 -12.18
N VAL A 183 -5.67 -12.08 -10.99
CA VAL A 183 -4.88 -11.62 -9.84
C VAL A 183 -4.07 -12.79 -9.29
N ALA A 184 -2.85 -12.55 -8.83
CA ALA A 184 -2.02 -13.54 -8.16
C ALA A 184 -1.60 -13.03 -6.78
N PHE A 185 -1.71 -13.91 -5.79
CA PHE A 185 -1.24 -13.69 -4.44
C PHE A 185 0.10 -14.41 -4.29
N LEU A 186 1.16 -13.65 -4.02
CA LEU A 186 2.53 -14.14 -3.99
C LEU A 186 2.95 -14.51 -2.55
N GLU A 187 4.02 -15.30 -2.42
CA GLU A 187 4.52 -15.80 -1.13
C GLU A 187 5.04 -14.68 -0.21
N ASP A 188 5.58 -13.63 -0.81
CA ASP A 188 6.07 -12.42 -0.15
C ASP A 188 4.94 -11.46 0.24
N GLY A 189 3.68 -11.83 0.05
CA GLY A 189 2.55 -10.97 0.35
C GLY A 189 2.24 -9.96 -0.76
N ASN A 190 2.92 -9.95 -1.91
CA ASN A 190 2.51 -9.10 -3.03
C ASN A 190 1.19 -9.59 -3.67
N ILE A 191 0.38 -8.64 -4.13
CA ILE A 191 -0.71 -8.89 -5.08
C ILE A 191 -0.29 -8.30 -6.42
N VAL A 192 -0.29 -9.13 -7.47
CA VAL A 192 -0.11 -8.67 -8.85
C VAL A 192 -1.34 -8.99 -9.68
N ALA A 193 -1.59 -8.18 -10.70
CA ALA A 193 -2.75 -8.33 -11.57
C ALA A 193 -2.34 -8.24 -13.04
N THR A 194 -2.97 -9.05 -13.89
CA THR A 194 -2.91 -8.86 -15.33
C THR A 194 -4.06 -7.96 -15.75
N TYR A 195 -3.76 -6.74 -16.18
CA TYR A 195 -4.74 -5.70 -16.47
C TYR A 195 -4.57 -5.12 -17.88
N ASN A 196 -5.62 -4.51 -18.41
CA ASN A 196 -5.60 -3.85 -19.71
C ASN A 196 -5.18 -2.38 -19.53
N ALA A 197 -4.00 -2.04 -20.05
CA ALA A 197 -3.44 -0.69 -20.04
C ALA A 197 -3.80 0.12 -21.30
N ALA A 198 -4.67 -0.41 -22.17
CA ALA A 198 -5.08 0.31 -23.37
C ALA A 198 -5.85 1.59 -23.01
N VAL A 199 -5.42 2.70 -23.61
CA VAL A 199 -6.02 4.02 -23.39
C VAL A 199 -6.82 4.41 -24.63
N ALA A 200 -8.12 4.60 -24.46
CA ALA A 200 -8.97 5.15 -25.51
C ALA A 200 -8.61 6.63 -25.74
N THR A 201 -8.51 7.02 -27.01
CA THR A 201 -8.29 8.41 -27.43
C THR A 201 -9.40 8.83 -28.39
N ASP A 202 -9.54 10.12 -28.65
CA ASP A 202 -10.50 10.63 -29.64
C ASP A 202 -10.28 10.03 -31.04
N GLU A 203 -9.02 9.70 -31.37
CA GLU A 203 -8.64 9.09 -32.65
C GLU A 203 -8.81 7.57 -32.65
N ASN A 204 -8.80 6.93 -31.48
CA ASN A 204 -8.97 5.49 -31.31
C ASN A 204 -9.81 5.18 -30.05
N PRO A 205 -11.14 5.26 -30.16
CA PRO A 205 -12.03 5.11 -29.00
C PRO A 205 -12.15 3.65 -28.52
N GLU A 206 -11.80 2.68 -29.36
CA GLU A 206 -11.82 1.24 -29.06
C GLU A 206 -10.44 0.63 -29.36
N PRO A 207 -9.41 0.95 -28.55
CA PRO A 207 -8.08 0.41 -28.78
C PRO A 207 -8.05 -1.10 -28.56
N ASP A 208 -7.16 -1.78 -29.28
CA ASP A 208 -6.82 -3.16 -29.00
C ASP A 208 -6.31 -3.28 -27.55
N ALA A 209 -6.66 -4.38 -26.90
CA ALA A 209 -6.26 -4.60 -25.51
C ALA A 209 -4.73 -4.72 -25.37
N ASP A 210 -4.18 -3.97 -24.42
CA ASP A 210 -2.78 -3.97 -24.04
C ASP A 210 -2.65 -4.61 -22.66
N TRP A 211 -2.59 -5.94 -22.64
CA TRP A 211 -2.52 -6.70 -21.40
C TRP A 211 -1.12 -6.63 -20.79
N ARG A 212 -1.03 -6.12 -19.56
CA ARG A 212 0.20 -5.96 -18.81
C ARG A 212 0.09 -6.59 -17.43
N LEU A 213 1.21 -7.09 -16.93
CA LEU A 213 1.33 -7.44 -15.52
C LEU A 213 1.61 -6.16 -14.73
N SER A 214 0.95 -5.99 -13.59
CA SER A 214 1.25 -4.90 -12.68
C SER A 214 2.63 -5.04 -12.05
N GLU A 215 3.29 -3.92 -11.79
CA GLU A 215 4.53 -3.89 -11.02
C GLU A 215 4.31 -4.43 -9.59
N LEU A 216 5.40 -4.88 -8.97
CA LEU A 216 5.40 -5.29 -7.57
C LEU A 216 5.19 -4.09 -6.63
N ASN A 217 4.79 -4.39 -5.40
CA ASN A 217 4.65 -3.46 -4.28
C ASN A 217 3.55 -2.39 -4.44
N LEU A 218 2.66 -2.52 -5.44
CA LEU A 218 1.45 -1.68 -5.56
C LEU A 218 0.40 -2.04 -4.50
N ALA A 219 0.29 -3.32 -4.17
CA ALA A 219 -0.59 -3.79 -3.10
C ALA A 219 -0.01 -5.05 -2.47
N HIS A 220 -0.12 -5.13 -1.15
CA HIS A 220 0.21 -6.32 -0.39
C HIS A 220 -1.02 -6.94 0.27
N TYR A 221 -0.88 -8.16 0.76
CA TYR A 221 -1.89 -8.83 1.55
C TYR A 221 -1.31 -9.56 2.75
N TYR A 222 -2.16 -9.73 3.76
CA TYR A 222 -1.91 -10.58 4.92
C TYR A 222 -3.20 -11.30 5.31
N VAL A 223 -3.12 -12.62 5.48
CA VAL A 223 -4.28 -13.43 5.90
C VAL A 223 -4.22 -13.64 7.40
N LYS A 224 -5.30 -13.25 8.09
CA LYS A 224 -5.47 -13.46 9.52
C LYS A 224 -6.92 -13.76 9.83
N ASP A 225 -7.16 -14.77 10.66
CA ASP A 225 -8.49 -15.20 11.09
C ASP A 225 -9.46 -15.41 9.90
N ASP A 226 -8.97 -16.07 8.85
CA ASP A 226 -9.68 -16.34 7.58
C ASP A 226 -10.16 -15.09 6.82
N ILE A 227 -9.58 -13.92 7.11
CA ILE A 227 -9.80 -12.66 6.40
C ILE A 227 -8.50 -12.26 5.69
N CYS A 228 -8.62 -11.86 4.42
CA CYS A 228 -7.52 -11.28 3.66
C CYS A 228 -7.52 -9.77 3.85
N TYR A 229 -6.51 -9.23 4.52
CA TYR A 229 -6.32 -7.79 4.64
C TYR A 229 -5.45 -7.31 3.49
N VAL A 230 -5.98 -6.41 2.67
CA VAL A 230 -5.28 -5.83 1.52
C VAL A 230 -4.72 -4.46 1.89
N TYR A 231 -3.44 -4.24 1.61
CA TYR A 231 -2.70 -3.02 1.93
C TYR A 231 -2.23 -2.36 0.62
N PRO A 232 -2.96 -1.39 0.07
CA PRO A 232 -2.50 -0.61 -1.07
C PRO A 232 -1.30 0.25 -0.68
N ASN A 233 -0.26 0.30 -1.52
CA ASN A 233 0.78 1.31 -1.38
C ASN A 233 0.40 2.52 -2.24
N VAL A 234 -0.22 3.51 -1.59
CA VAL A 234 -0.71 4.71 -2.28
C VAL A 234 0.43 5.47 -2.95
N GLU A 235 1.58 5.64 -2.31
CA GLU A 235 2.72 6.33 -2.92
C GLU A 235 3.23 5.63 -4.18
N MET A 236 3.37 4.30 -4.16
CA MET A 236 3.78 3.53 -5.35
C MET A 236 2.72 3.62 -6.46
N ILE A 237 1.44 3.50 -6.11
CA ILE A 237 0.33 3.63 -7.06
C ILE A 237 0.33 5.03 -7.69
N MET A 238 0.47 6.08 -6.88
CA MET A 238 0.47 7.46 -7.36
C MET A 238 1.69 7.73 -8.25
N GLN A 239 2.87 7.21 -7.91
CA GLN A 239 4.05 7.33 -8.76
C GLN A 239 3.84 6.64 -10.12
N GLN A 240 3.23 5.46 -10.13
CA GLN A 240 2.88 4.74 -11.36
C GLN A 240 1.87 5.55 -12.20
N VAL A 241 0.82 6.09 -11.56
CA VAL A 241 -0.21 6.91 -12.21
C VAL A 241 0.34 8.23 -12.76
N GLU A 242 1.28 8.87 -12.05
CA GLU A 242 1.97 10.07 -12.52
C GLU A 242 2.89 9.77 -13.71
N ALA A 243 3.62 8.65 -13.68
CA ALA A 243 4.38 8.15 -14.83
C ALA A 243 3.46 7.87 -16.03
N ASP A 244 2.23 7.41 -15.77
CA ASP A 244 1.18 7.13 -16.75
C ASP A 244 0.30 8.35 -17.08
N LYS A 245 0.65 9.55 -16.58
CA LYS A 245 0.03 10.87 -16.83
C LYS A 245 -1.45 11.01 -16.45
N ILE A 246 -1.83 10.78 -15.20
CA ILE A 246 -3.11 11.26 -14.66
C ILE A 246 -2.89 11.97 -13.32
N GLY A 247 -3.02 13.30 -13.29
CA GLY A 247 -2.90 14.07 -12.06
C GLY A 247 -4.18 14.05 -11.22
N ARG A 248 -4.05 14.22 -9.89
CA ARG A 248 -5.08 14.93 -9.09
C ARG A 248 -4.68 15.36 -7.68
N SER A 249 -5.56 16.21 -7.18
CA SER A 249 -5.55 17.14 -6.04
C SER A 249 -5.29 16.52 -4.67
N THR A 250 -4.49 17.23 -3.87
CA THR A 250 -4.35 17.09 -2.42
C THR A 250 -5.37 17.98 -1.72
N GLY A 251 -6.14 17.42 -0.79
CA GLY A 251 -7.04 18.18 0.08
C GLY A 251 -7.19 17.45 1.42
N SER A 252 -6.97 18.16 2.52
CA SER A 252 -7.09 17.64 3.88
C SER A 252 -8.51 17.81 4.42
N ASP A 253 -9.16 16.69 4.76
CA ASP A 253 -10.55 16.60 5.22
C ASP A 253 -10.64 15.42 6.22
N PRO A 254 -11.51 15.43 7.26
CA PRO A 254 -11.82 14.28 8.13
C PRO A 254 -12.03 12.93 7.41
N MET A 255 -12.36 12.96 6.12
CA MET A 255 -12.26 11.84 5.17
C MET A 255 -10.91 11.09 5.13
N LEU A 256 -9.78 11.80 5.28
CA LEU A 256 -8.45 11.20 5.36
C LEU A 256 -8.34 10.25 6.53
N SER A 257 -8.97 10.53 7.68
CA SER A 257 -8.83 9.66 8.85
C SER A 257 -9.41 8.25 8.62
N LEU A 258 -10.55 8.14 7.92
CA LEU A 258 -11.14 6.84 7.57
C LEU A 258 -10.30 6.12 6.50
N LEU A 259 -9.81 6.86 5.51
CA LEU A 259 -8.93 6.31 4.48
C LEU A 259 -7.61 5.85 5.09
N GLU A 260 -6.97 6.66 5.94
CA GLU A 260 -5.78 6.33 6.71
C GLU A 260 -6.01 5.09 7.58
N GLN A 261 -7.16 4.99 8.27
CA GLN A 261 -7.49 3.78 9.03
C GLN A 261 -7.55 2.53 8.16
N LEU A 262 -8.19 2.60 6.99
CA LEU A 262 -8.28 1.47 6.06
C LEU A 262 -6.92 1.12 5.41
N LEU A 263 -6.12 2.14 5.09
CA LEU A 263 -4.80 1.96 4.50
C LEU A 263 -3.78 1.45 5.53
N THR A 264 -3.91 1.86 6.80
CA THR A 264 -3.03 1.43 7.90
C THR A 264 -3.42 0.06 8.44
N GLY A 265 -4.72 -0.17 8.65
CA GLY A 265 -5.24 -1.43 9.19
C GLY A 265 -5.39 -2.53 8.14
N GLY A 266 -5.37 -2.17 6.86
CA GLY A 266 -5.67 -3.07 5.75
C GLY A 266 -7.18 -3.14 5.48
N ILE A 267 -7.54 -3.25 4.21
CA ILE A 267 -8.92 -3.39 3.77
C ILE A 267 -9.33 -4.86 3.97
N PRO A 268 -10.33 -5.16 4.82
CA PRO A 268 -10.77 -6.53 5.04
C PRO A 268 -11.54 -7.04 3.81
N VAL A 269 -10.95 -8.02 3.15
CA VAL A 269 -11.52 -8.78 2.03
C VAL A 269 -11.81 -10.20 2.51
N TYR A 270 -13.10 -10.51 2.63
CA TYR A 270 -13.55 -11.84 2.98
C TYR A 270 -13.43 -12.76 1.78
N PHE A 271 -13.22 -14.04 1.99
CA PHE A 271 -13.18 -15.00 0.90
C PHE A 271 -13.89 -16.32 1.23
N GLU A 272 -14.49 -16.90 0.20
CA GLU A 272 -15.11 -18.23 0.23
C GLU A 272 -14.48 -19.09 -0.85
N ILE A 273 -13.81 -20.18 -0.47
CA ILE A 273 -13.17 -21.10 -1.41
C ILE A 273 -14.06 -22.31 -1.66
N THR A 274 -14.27 -22.62 -2.93
CA THR A 274 -14.91 -23.85 -3.38
C THR A 274 -13.87 -24.73 -4.05
N LYS A 275 -13.55 -25.87 -3.43
CA LYS A 275 -12.60 -26.83 -4.00
C LYS A 275 -13.15 -27.44 -5.28
N GLY A 276 -12.29 -27.50 -6.28
CA GLY A 276 -12.56 -28.19 -7.53
C GLY A 276 -12.73 -29.70 -7.32
N THR A 277 -13.52 -30.34 -8.18
CA THR A 277 -13.64 -31.81 -8.22
C THR A 277 -13.47 -32.29 -9.65
N GLY A 278 -12.65 -33.33 -9.86
CA GLY A 278 -12.36 -33.85 -11.21
C GLY A 278 -11.58 -32.82 -12.03
N THR A 279 -12.14 -32.40 -13.17
CA THR A 279 -11.52 -31.43 -14.10
C THR A 279 -11.83 -29.97 -13.78
N LYS A 280 -12.62 -29.68 -12.73
CA LYS A 280 -12.95 -28.31 -12.34
C LYS A 280 -11.83 -27.76 -11.45
N ALA A 281 -11.33 -26.57 -11.79
CA ALA A 281 -10.42 -25.83 -10.94
C ALA A 281 -11.10 -25.35 -9.65
N ASP A 282 -10.30 -25.04 -8.63
CA ASP A 282 -10.77 -24.31 -7.45
C ASP A 282 -11.41 -22.98 -7.86
N ALA A 283 -12.43 -22.55 -7.13
CA ALA A 283 -13.04 -21.24 -7.29
C ALA A 283 -12.97 -20.45 -5.98
N ILE A 284 -12.84 -19.14 -6.09
CA ILE A 284 -12.84 -18.22 -4.95
C ILE A 284 -13.88 -17.13 -5.18
N TYR A 285 -14.58 -16.74 -4.12
CA TYR A 285 -15.36 -15.51 -4.07
C TYR A 285 -14.76 -14.58 -3.03
N MET A 286 -14.08 -13.52 -3.48
CA MET A 286 -13.50 -12.49 -2.62
C MET A 286 -14.43 -11.28 -2.57
N TYR A 287 -14.82 -10.81 -1.39
CA TYR A 287 -15.83 -9.78 -1.26
C TYR A 287 -15.62 -8.83 -0.08
N LEU A 288 -16.14 -7.61 -0.23
CA LEU A 288 -16.36 -6.67 0.85
C LEU A 288 -17.75 -6.90 1.43
N ASN A 289 -17.88 -6.85 2.76
CA ASN A 289 -19.14 -7.08 3.45
C ASN A 289 -19.86 -5.78 3.86
N GLU A 290 -21.05 -5.89 4.44
CA GLU A 290 -21.84 -4.73 4.83
C GLU A 290 -21.18 -3.86 5.88
N VAL A 291 -20.33 -4.42 6.75
CA VAL A 291 -19.67 -3.66 7.81
C VAL A 291 -18.75 -2.59 7.21
N LEU A 292 -17.86 -3.01 6.30
CA LEU A 292 -16.98 -2.07 5.60
C LEU A 292 -17.80 -1.12 4.71
N LEU A 293 -18.74 -1.62 3.93
CA LEU A 293 -19.49 -0.78 2.99
C LEU A 293 -20.35 0.26 3.70
N LYS A 294 -20.86 -0.04 4.90
CA LYS A 294 -21.55 0.94 5.76
C LYS A 294 -20.58 1.95 6.38
N SER A 295 -19.34 1.56 6.72
CA SER A 295 -18.36 2.52 7.24
C SER A 295 -17.95 3.57 6.19
N LEU A 296 -18.09 3.25 4.90
CA LEU A 296 -17.85 4.17 3.79
C LEU A 296 -18.99 5.16 3.51
N LYS A 297 -20.12 5.09 4.23
CA LYS A 297 -21.25 6.05 4.05
C LYS A 297 -20.83 7.53 4.06
N PRO A 298 -19.93 8.00 4.94
CA PRO A 298 -19.52 9.40 4.94
C PRO A 298 -18.87 9.86 3.62
N LEU A 299 -18.42 8.93 2.76
CA LEU A 299 -17.78 9.23 1.49
C LEU A 299 -18.78 9.41 0.32
N ILE A 300 -20.04 9.01 0.50
CA ILE A 300 -21.06 9.03 -0.56
C ILE A 300 -21.25 10.43 -1.17
N PRO A 301 -21.37 11.53 -0.38
CA PRO A 301 -21.55 12.87 -0.94
C PRO A 301 -20.40 13.29 -1.88
N PHE A 302 -19.16 12.88 -1.57
CA PHE A 302 -18.00 13.18 -2.41
C PHE A 302 -18.07 12.45 -3.75
N ILE A 303 -18.36 11.14 -3.72
CA ILE A 303 -18.55 10.35 -4.94
C ILE A 303 -19.67 10.97 -5.78
N GLY A 304 -20.76 11.41 -5.13
CA GLY A 304 -21.84 12.11 -5.80
C GLY A 304 -21.42 13.39 -6.49
N GLY A 305 -20.56 14.20 -5.87
CA GLY A 305 -20.00 15.42 -6.46
C GLY A 305 -19.09 15.18 -7.67
N LEU A 306 -18.59 13.96 -7.88
CA LEU A 306 -17.81 13.60 -9.08
C LEU A 306 -18.70 13.20 -10.27
N VAL A 307 -19.98 12.93 -10.03
CA VAL A 307 -20.94 12.53 -11.07
C VAL A 307 -21.67 13.77 -11.59
N PRO A 308 -21.75 13.99 -12.92
CA PRO A 308 -22.61 15.03 -13.47
C PRO A 308 -24.07 14.85 -13.04
N GLY A 309 -24.75 15.92 -12.63
CA GLY A 309 -26.12 15.84 -12.09
C GLY A 309 -27.16 15.32 -13.10
N ASP A 310 -26.87 15.41 -14.40
CA ASP A 310 -27.68 14.89 -15.50
C ASP A 310 -27.22 13.51 -16.00
N TYR A 311 -26.23 12.88 -15.34
CA TYR A 311 -25.75 11.57 -15.73
C TYR A 311 -26.82 10.49 -15.52
N GLU A 312 -27.09 9.74 -16.59
CA GLU A 312 -27.96 8.57 -16.58
C GLU A 312 -27.15 7.31 -16.89
N ILE A 313 -27.47 6.21 -16.21
CA ILE A 313 -26.91 4.90 -16.54
C ILE A 313 -27.45 4.49 -17.93
N PRO A 314 -26.63 4.45 -19.00
CA PRO A 314 -27.12 4.43 -20.38
C PRO A 314 -28.02 3.23 -20.70
N ILE A 315 -27.69 2.06 -20.17
CA ILE A 315 -28.43 0.81 -20.40
C ILE A 315 -29.80 0.82 -19.72
N LEU A 316 -29.94 1.53 -18.59
CA LEU A 316 -31.11 1.46 -17.73
C LEU A 316 -32.00 2.70 -17.81
N LYS A 317 -31.50 3.82 -18.36
CA LYS A 317 -32.17 5.13 -18.33
C LYS A 317 -32.62 5.49 -16.91
N VAL A 318 -31.71 5.24 -15.97
CA VAL A 318 -31.88 5.53 -14.56
C VAL A 318 -30.95 6.70 -14.22
N PRO A 319 -31.48 7.81 -13.67
CA PRO A 319 -30.65 8.92 -13.23
C PRO A 319 -29.77 8.48 -12.06
N MET A 320 -28.51 8.91 -12.05
CA MET A 320 -27.58 8.53 -10.99
C MET A 320 -27.81 9.32 -9.70
N GLN A 321 -28.27 10.57 -9.78
CA GLN A 321 -28.46 11.41 -8.59
C GLN A 321 -29.41 10.78 -7.56
N PRO A 322 -30.61 10.26 -7.92
CA PRO A 322 -31.47 9.59 -6.94
C PRO A 322 -30.86 8.32 -6.34
N ILE A 323 -29.96 7.63 -7.05
CA ILE A 323 -29.22 6.49 -6.49
C ILE A 323 -28.30 6.98 -5.37
N ILE A 324 -27.51 8.04 -5.63
CA ILE A 324 -26.61 8.65 -4.65
C ILE A 324 -27.39 9.12 -3.42
N ASP A 325 -28.51 9.81 -3.63
CA ASP A 325 -29.32 10.40 -2.56
C ASP A 325 -29.94 9.33 -1.65
N ASN A 326 -30.40 8.21 -2.25
CA ASN A 326 -31.07 7.13 -1.51
C ASN A 326 -30.12 6.05 -0.98
N LEU A 327 -28.85 6.03 -1.42
CA LEU A 327 -27.86 5.03 -1.02
C LEU A 327 -27.60 5.00 0.50
N PRO A 328 -27.45 6.14 1.23
CA PRO A 328 -27.26 6.12 2.67
C PRO A 328 -28.39 5.38 3.42
N GLY A 329 -29.64 5.68 3.05
CA GLY A 329 -30.83 5.07 3.62
C GLY A 329 -30.96 3.59 3.26
N ALA A 330 -30.64 3.21 2.02
CA ALA A 330 -30.57 1.80 1.62
C ALA A 330 -29.56 1.04 2.49
N LEU A 331 -28.38 1.63 2.72
CA LEU A 331 -27.36 1.05 3.58
C LEU A 331 -27.75 1.03 5.07
N ASP A 332 -28.66 1.89 5.54
CA ASP A 332 -29.11 1.88 6.95
C ASP A 332 -29.95 0.63 7.23
N VAL A 333 -30.80 0.26 6.28
CA VAL A 333 -31.68 -0.91 6.39
C VAL A 333 -31.04 -2.21 5.92
N THR A 334 -29.87 -2.15 5.26
CA THR A 334 -29.13 -3.33 4.78
C THR A 334 -28.85 -4.31 5.92
N THR A 335 -29.27 -5.57 5.76
CA THR A 335 -28.96 -6.65 6.69
C THR A 335 -27.80 -7.53 6.22
N GLU A 336 -27.59 -7.61 4.90
CA GLU A 336 -26.46 -8.31 4.28
C GLU A 336 -26.08 -7.58 3.00
N LEU A 337 -24.78 -7.32 2.82
CA LEU A 337 -24.26 -6.78 1.58
C LEU A 337 -22.89 -7.38 1.31
N LYS A 338 -22.80 -8.19 0.27
CA LYS A 338 -21.53 -8.75 -0.22
C LYS A 338 -21.32 -8.25 -1.64
N VAL A 339 -20.23 -7.57 -1.92
CA VAL A 339 -19.85 -7.19 -3.30
C VAL A 339 -18.43 -7.63 -3.56
N GLY A 340 -18.21 -8.36 -4.65
CA GLY A 340 -16.93 -9.02 -4.83
C GLY A 340 -16.72 -9.71 -6.15
N LEU A 341 -15.53 -10.26 -6.29
CA LEU A 341 -15.04 -10.96 -7.47
C LEU A 341 -15.15 -12.45 -7.27
N LYS A 342 -15.74 -13.14 -8.25
CA LYS A 342 -15.63 -14.58 -8.37
C LYS A 342 -14.53 -14.90 -9.36
N CYS A 343 -13.58 -15.72 -8.94
CA CYS A 343 -12.45 -16.14 -9.75
C CYS A 343 -12.29 -17.66 -9.74
N ASN A 344 -11.58 -18.21 -10.73
CA ASN A 344 -11.19 -19.62 -10.76
C ASN A 344 -9.67 -19.71 -10.77
N ALA A 345 -9.11 -20.69 -10.07
CA ALA A 345 -7.69 -20.94 -10.07
C ALA A 345 -7.20 -21.26 -11.49
N ILE A 346 -6.01 -20.78 -11.82
CA ILE A 346 -5.26 -21.15 -13.01
C ILE A 346 -4.01 -21.87 -12.51
N GLU A 347 -3.67 -22.98 -13.17
CA GLU A 347 -2.42 -23.72 -12.91
C GLU A 347 -1.19 -22.95 -13.36
#